data_AF-A0A9E4PIJ4-F1
#
_entry.id   AF-A0A9E4PIJ4-F1
#
_cell.length_a   1.000
_cell.length_b   1.000
_cell.length_c   1.000
_cell.angle_alpha   90.00
_cell.angle_beta   90.00
_cell.angle_gamma   90.00
#
_symmetry.space_group_name_H-M   'P 1'
#
loop_
_entity.id
_entity.type
_entity.pdbx_description
1 polymer ?
#
loop_
_entity_poly.entity_id
_entity_poly.type
_entity_poly.pdbx_seq_one_letter_code
_entity_poly.pdbx_strand_id
1 'polypeptide(L)'
;HLTTASKRQRILITFNLRDYRYLHRLWTSLRIFGLFSRKHFGILTATGQLEPNAWVPAINDLLGTGQPAEERMWIWSPSRGQWSEDEWRPEN
;
A
#
# COMPACT_ATOMS: atom_id res chain seq x y z
N HIS A 1 -6.08 -8.14 -11.73
CA HIS A 1 -6.45 -7.33 -10.53
C HIS A 1 -5.75 -5.98 -10.46
N LEU A 2 -4.42 -5.88 -10.66
CA LEU A 2 -3.66 -4.61 -10.59
C LEU A 2 -4.16 -3.53 -11.56
N THR A 3 -4.39 -3.90 -12.83
CA THR A 3 -4.95 -3.00 -13.85
C THR A 3 -6.33 -2.46 -13.43
N THR A 4 -7.18 -3.29 -12.82
CA THR A 4 -8.50 -2.88 -12.33
C THR A 4 -8.39 -1.93 -11.15
N ALA A 5 -7.48 -2.22 -10.20
CA ALA A 5 -7.24 -1.36 -9.05
C ALA A 5 -6.76 0.02 -9.50
N SER A 6 -5.81 0.08 -10.44
CA SER A 6 -5.32 1.34 -11.00
C SER A 6 -6.38 2.11 -11.77
N LYS A 7 -7.17 1.44 -12.63
CA LYS A 7 -8.26 2.09 -13.39
C LYS A 7 -9.33 2.70 -12.50
N ARG A 8 -9.58 2.09 -11.33
CA ARG A 8 -10.59 2.51 -10.36
C ARG A 8 -10.01 3.29 -9.18
N GLN A 9 -8.74 3.70 -9.27
CA GLN A 9 -8.05 4.46 -8.22
C GLN A 9 -8.14 3.82 -6.83
N ARG A 10 -8.02 2.49 -6.76
CA ARG A 10 -8.17 1.72 -5.53
C ARG A 10 -6.85 1.57 -4.79
N ILE A 11 -6.94 1.75 -3.49
CA ILE A 11 -5.92 1.33 -2.54
C ILE A 11 -5.89 -0.20 -2.46
N LEU A 12 -4.70 -0.78 -2.43
CA LEU A 12 -4.51 -2.20 -2.23
C LEU A 12 -4.18 -2.48 -0.76
N ILE A 13 -4.81 -3.51 -0.20
CA ILE A 13 -4.52 -3.99 1.15
C ILE A 13 -4.07 -5.42 1.03
N THR A 14 -2.96 -5.77 1.67
CA THR A 14 -2.50 -7.15 1.79
C THR A 14 -2.06 -7.44 3.22
N PHE A 15 -2.40 -8.64 3.68
CA PHE A 15 -2.01 -9.15 5.01
C PHE A 15 -0.66 -9.87 4.99
N ASN A 16 -0.07 -10.04 3.81
CA ASN A 16 1.21 -10.67 3.64
C ASN A 16 2.29 -9.62 3.36
N LEU A 17 3.23 -9.47 4.29
CA LEU A 17 4.33 -8.51 4.18
C LEU A 17 5.24 -8.76 2.96
N ARG A 18 5.34 -10.01 2.48
CA ARG A 18 6.11 -10.33 1.26
C ARG A 18 5.37 -9.83 0.02
N ASP A 19 4.06 -10.07 -0.04
CA ASP A 19 3.23 -9.59 -1.15
C ASP A 19 3.20 -8.08 -1.20
N TYR A 20 3.18 -7.42 -0.04
CA TYR A 20 3.25 -5.96 0.09
C TYR A 20 4.42 -5.34 -0.68
N ARG A 21 5.65 -5.83 -0.47
CA ARG A 21 6.84 -5.37 -1.19
C ARG A 21 6.87 -5.84 -2.64
N TYR A 22 6.45 -7.08 -2.90
CA TYR A 22 6.39 -7.61 -4.25
C TYR A 22 5.44 -6.81 -5.14
N LEU A 23 4.26 -6.43 -4.63
CA LEU A 23 3.27 -5.63 -5.36
C LEU A 23 3.85 -4.28 -5.77
N HIS A 24 4.54 -3.59 -4.86
CA HIS A 24 5.18 -2.32 -5.19
C HIS A 24 6.28 -2.49 -6.23
N ARG A 25 7.19 -3.46 -6.03
CA ARG A 25 8.27 -3.75 -6.98
C ARG A 25 7.72 -4.09 -8.36
N LEU A 26 6.73 -4.97 -8.43
CA LEU A 26 6.07 -5.35 -9.68
C LEU A 26 5.48 -4.12 -10.38
N TRP A 27 4.79 -3.26 -9.64
CA TRP A 27 4.20 -2.05 -10.20
C TRP A 27 5.25 -1.08 -10.75
N THR A 28 6.32 -0.85 -9.98
CA THR A 28 7.44 0.00 -10.36
C THR A 28 8.16 -0.55 -11.59
N SER A 29 8.42 -1.86 -11.63
CA SER A 29 9.03 -2.52 -12.80
C SER A 29 8.15 -2.41 -14.05
N LEU A 30 6.86 -2.71 -13.94
CA LEU A 30 5.92 -2.59 -15.08
C LEU A 30 5.89 -1.16 -15.63
N ARG A 31 6.04 -0.16 -14.77
CA ARG A 31 6.14 1.24 -15.18
C ARG A 31 7.45 1.59 -15.85
N ILE A 32 8.58 1.17 -15.28
CA ILE A 32 9.91 1.39 -15.85
C ILE A 32 10.01 0.76 -17.25
N PHE A 33 9.46 -0.43 -17.45
CA PHE A 33 9.47 -1.12 -18.74
C PHE A 33 8.39 -0.61 -19.73
N GLY A 34 7.63 0.43 -19.39
CA GLY A 34 6.61 1.01 -20.26
C GLY A 34 5.38 0.12 -20.48
N LEU A 35 5.25 -0.99 -19.75
CA LEU A 35 4.10 -1.90 -19.82
C LEU A 35 2.89 -1.35 -19.05
N PHE A 36 3.11 -0.37 -18.17
CA PHE A 36 2.05 0.24 -17.37
C PHE A 36 2.33 1.71 -17.02
N SER A 37 1.53 2.65 -17.53
CA SER A 37 1.78 4.09 -17.32
C SER A 37 1.20 4.67 -16.03
N ARG A 38 0.39 3.89 -15.30
CA ARG A 38 -0.35 4.41 -14.13
C ARG A 38 0.36 4.09 -12.82
N LYS A 39 0.30 5.05 -11.90
CA LYS A 39 0.71 4.89 -10.50
C LYS A 39 -0.26 3.96 -9.74
N HIS A 40 0.20 3.36 -8.64
CA HIS A 40 -0.71 2.76 -7.66
C HIS A 40 -1.20 3.83 -6.69
N PHE A 41 -2.40 3.65 -6.17
CA PHE A 41 -3.05 4.60 -5.26
C PHE A 41 -2.74 4.35 -3.79
N GLY A 42 -1.85 3.40 -3.51
CA GLY A 42 -1.41 3.04 -2.18
C GLY A 42 -1.41 1.53 -2.00
N ILE A 43 -0.40 1.03 -1.31
CA ILE A 43 -0.32 -0.37 -0.90
C ILE A 43 -0.18 -0.36 0.61
N LEU A 44 -1.10 -1.04 1.29
CA LEU A 44 -1.24 -1.01 2.74
C LEU A 44 -1.03 -2.42 3.29
N THR A 45 -0.36 -2.50 4.42
CA THR A 45 -0.24 -3.73 5.21
C THR A 45 -0.18 -3.40 6.70
N ALA A 46 0.00 -4.42 7.53
CA ALA A 46 0.16 -4.26 8.96
C ALA A 46 1.25 -5.18 9.52
N THR A 47 1.88 -4.77 10.63
CA THR A 47 2.94 -5.56 11.29
C THR A 47 2.42 -6.82 12.00
N GLY A 48 1.11 -7.09 11.94
CA GLY A 48 0.47 -8.24 12.56
C GLY A 48 -0.88 -8.54 11.91
N GLN A 49 -1.47 -9.68 12.28
CA GLN A 49 -2.79 -10.05 11.81
C GLN A 49 -3.85 -9.14 12.45
N LEU A 50 -4.65 -8.51 11.61
CA LEU A 50 -5.78 -7.67 12.01
C LEU A 50 -7.06 -8.36 11.62
N GLU A 51 -8.04 -8.28 12.51
CA GLU A 51 -9.40 -8.62 12.18
C GLU A 51 -9.96 -7.66 11.10
N PRO A 52 -10.83 -8.13 10.17
CA PRO A 52 -11.36 -7.30 9.10
C PRO A 52 -12.00 -6.00 9.55
N ASN A 53 -12.64 -5.99 10.73
CA ASN A 53 -13.28 -4.82 11.32
C ASN A 53 -12.27 -3.76 11.82
N ALA A 54 -11.05 -4.15 12.16
CA ALA A 54 -10.00 -3.25 12.64
C ALA A 54 -9.33 -2.46 11.50
N TRP A 55 -9.51 -2.90 10.25
CA TRP A 55 -8.98 -2.19 9.08
C TRP A 55 -9.69 -0.89 8.77
N VAL A 56 -11.03 -0.87 8.92
CA VAL A 56 -11.83 0.32 8.60
C VAL A 56 -11.37 1.55 9.40
N PRO A 57 -11.23 1.51 10.74
CA PRO A 57 -10.74 2.65 11.49
C PRO A 57 -9.29 3.01 11.15
N ALA A 58 -8.41 2.03 10.94
CA ALA A 58 -7.01 2.29 10.55
C ALA A 58 -6.92 3.02 9.20
N ILE A 59 -7.72 2.62 8.21
CA ILE A 59 -7.75 3.28 6.90
C ILE A 59 -8.33 4.69 7.02
N ASN A 60 -9.39 4.87 7.81
CA ASN A 60 -9.96 6.20 8.05
C ASN A 60 -8.95 7.14 8.72
N ASP A 61 -8.14 6.63 9.64
CA ASP A 61 -7.03 7.38 10.24
C ASP A 61 -6.03 7.84 9.18
N LEU A 62 -5.55 6.93 8.33
CA LEU A 62 -4.62 7.26 7.24
C LEU A 62 -5.20 8.33 6.30
N LEU A 63 -6.45 8.16 5.87
CA LEU A 63 -7.13 9.11 4.98
C LEU A 63 -7.36 10.48 5.67
N GLY A 64 -7.59 10.47 6.98
CA GLY A 64 -7.76 11.67 7.79
C GLY A 64 -6.48 12.49 7.98
N THR A 65 -5.29 11.88 7.86
CA THR A 65 -4.01 12.60 7.95
C THR A 65 -3.78 13.59 6.80
N GLY A 66 -4.49 13.44 5.68
CA GLY A 66 -4.24 14.20 4.46
C GLY A 66 -2.93 13.84 3.75
N GLN A 67 -2.19 12.83 4.23
CA GLN A 67 -0.99 12.35 3.57
C GLN A 67 -1.37 11.58 2.29
N PRO A 68 -0.67 11.82 1.16
CA PRO A 68 -1.01 11.18 -0.10
C PRO A 68 -0.66 9.69 -0.03
N ALA A 69 -1.60 8.80 -0.34
CA ALA A 69 -1.34 7.37 -0.47
C ALA A 69 -0.76 6.97 -1.85
N GLU A 70 -0.86 7.85 -2.85
CA GLU A 70 -0.40 7.58 -4.20
C GLU A 70 1.11 7.32 -4.25
N GLU A 71 1.52 6.24 -4.92
CA GLU A 71 2.91 5.74 -4.98
C GLU A 71 3.55 5.38 -3.64
N ARG A 72 2.81 5.48 -2.53
CA ARG A 72 3.34 5.18 -1.20
C ARG A 72 2.93 3.81 -0.72
N MET A 73 3.75 3.32 0.20
CA MET A 73 3.52 2.09 0.91
C MET A 73 3.37 2.40 2.39
N TRP A 74 2.30 1.93 3.01
CA TRP A 74 1.97 2.22 4.39
C TRP A 74 1.85 0.93 5.20
N ILE A 75 2.46 0.92 6.39
CA ILE A 75 2.39 -0.17 7.35
C ILE A 75 1.68 0.33 8.60
N TRP A 76 0.59 -0.32 8.98
CA TRP A 76 -0.07 -0.07 10.25
C TRP A 76 0.59 -0.91 11.35
N SER A 77 0.87 -0.29 12.49
CA SER A 77 1.29 -0.97 13.70
C SER A 77 0.13 -1.02 14.70
N PRO A 78 -0.58 -2.17 14.83
CA PRO A 78 -1.72 -2.27 15.75
C PRO A 78 -1.32 -2.05 17.21
N SER A 79 -0.10 -2.45 17.58
CA SER A 79 0.42 -2.28 18.94
C SER A 79 0.73 -0.83 19.29
N ARG A 80 0.99 0.03 18.29
CA ARG A 80 1.28 1.45 18.48
C ARG A 80 0.11 2.36 18.10
N GLY A 81 -0.88 1.84 17.37
CA GLY A 81 -1.96 2.64 16.82
C GLY A 81 -1.47 3.69 15.83
N GLN A 82 -0.48 3.37 15.01
CA GLN A 82 0.18 4.34 14.12
C GLN A 82 0.51 3.76 12.75
N TRP A 83 0.43 4.62 11.74
CA TRP A 83 0.96 4.37 10.40
C TRP A 83 2.42 4.77 10.30
N SER A 84 3.20 3.98 9.57
CA SER A 84 4.54 4.33 9.11
C SER A 84 4.63 4.12 7.61
N GLU A 85 5.21 5.08 6.90
CA GLU A 85 5.57 4.91 5.49
C GLU A 85 6.72 3.90 5.40
N ASP A 86 6.59 2.88 4.55
CA ASP A 86 7.74 2.03 4.21
C ASP A 86 8.52 2.75 3.12
N GLU A 87 9.69 3.29 3.50
CA GLU A 87 10.67 3.85 2.58
C GLU A 87 11.32 2.73 1.75
N TRP A 88 10.52 2.03 0.95
CA TRP A 88 11.06 1.04 0.03
C TRP A 88 11.95 1.75 -0.98
N ARG A 89 13.24 1.41 -1.00
CA ARG A 89 14.18 1.79 -2.04
C ARG A 89 14.47 0.59 -2.91
N PRO A 90 14.45 0.72 -4.25
CA PRO A 90 14.81 -0.38 -5.15
C PRO A 90 16.27 -0.82 -5.03
N GLU A 91 17.10 -0.06 -4.29
CA GLU A 91 18.56 -0.16 -4.25
C GLU A 91 19.11 -0.95 -3.05
N ASN A 92 18.26 -1.40 -2.12
CA ASN A 92 18.67 -2.21 -0.95
C ASN A 92 18.19 -3.66 -1.04
#